data_AF-A0A9Q5CFA1-F1
#
_entry.id   AF-A0A9Q5CFA1-F1
#
_cell.length_a   1.000
_cell.length_b   1.000
_cell.length_c   1.000
_cell.angle_alpha   90.00
_cell.angle_beta   90.00
_cell.angle_gamma   90.00
#
_symmetry.space_group_name_H-M   'P 1'
#
loop_
_entity.id
_entity.type
_entity.pdbx_description
1 polymer ?
#
loop_
_entity_poly.entity_id
_entity_poly.type
_entity_poly.pdbx_seq_one_letter_code
_entity_poly.pdbx_strand_id
1 'polypeptide(L)'
;MTGFQPVIRQTSHSIDIANHCAKPYNTRLTYLDGIMFDKKTKAQIRAELEQQVQDFLRSGGEVKEIPQGQSGVPHGGLIRPVFNDGKPRESRTPCEGVLQTIDARRLIKERPKLARKLSKPKRKVIYDDFGEPIREVWE
;
A
#
# COMPACT_ATOMS: atom_id res chain seq x y z
N MET A 1 50.24 30.59 -51.77
CA MET A 1 51.02 29.44 -51.29
C MET A 1 50.50 29.11 -49.89
N THR A 2 50.05 27.86 -49.70
CA THR A 2 50.04 27.07 -48.44
C THR A 2 49.52 27.75 -47.16
N GLY A 3 48.48 27.30 -46.45
CA GLY A 3 47.89 25.97 -46.37
C GLY A 3 47.51 25.70 -44.90
N PHE A 4 46.62 24.72 -44.72
CA PHE A 4 46.45 23.91 -43.50
C PHE A 4 45.73 24.52 -42.28
N GLN A 5 44.48 24.10 -42.10
CA GLN A 5 43.88 24.00 -40.76
C GLN A 5 44.42 22.78 -40.01
N PRO A 6 44.42 22.81 -38.68
CA PRO A 6 44.08 21.61 -37.93
C PRO A 6 42.91 21.82 -36.97
N VAL A 7 41.94 20.91 -37.07
CA VAL A 7 40.91 20.61 -36.08
C VAL A 7 41.56 19.74 -35.01
N ILE A 8 41.50 20.13 -33.72
CA ILE A 8 41.77 19.20 -32.61
C ILE A 8 40.67 19.35 -31.56
N ARG A 9 39.86 18.30 -31.48
CA ARG A 9 38.89 18.04 -30.43
C ARG A 9 39.65 17.74 -29.14
N GLN A 10 39.33 18.44 -28.05
CA GLN A 10 39.61 17.93 -26.70
C GLN A 10 38.29 17.62 -26.02
N THR A 11 37.92 16.35 -26.10
CA THR A 11 36.96 15.74 -25.18
C THR A 11 37.74 15.33 -23.93
N SER A 12 37.78 16.17 -22.90
CA SER A 12 38.17 15.71 -21.58
C SER A 12 36.98 15.00 -20.94
N HIS A 13 36.95 13.69 -21.17
CA HIS A 13 36.19 12.76 -20.35
C HIS A 13 36.72 12.84 -18.92
N SER A 14 35.86 13.21 -17.99
CA SER A 14 36.03 12.95 -16.56
C SER A 14 34.66 13.05 -15.90
N ILE A 15 33.81 12.05 -16.12
CA ILE A 15 32.65 11.82 -15.25
C ILE A 15 33.01 10.62 -14.38
N ASP A 16 33.81 10.89 -13.35
CA ASP A 16 33.93 9.99 -12.21
C ASP A 16 32.91 10.44 -11.15
N ILE A 17 31.68 9.96 -11.30
CA ILE A 17 30.79 9.81 -10.16
C ILE A 17 30.57 8.31 -9.99
N ALA A 18 31.50 7.72 -9.25
CA ALA A 18 31.46 6.33 -8.82
C ALA A 18 30.14 6.02 -8.10
N ASN A 19 29.29 5.26 -8.79
CA ASN A 19 28.52 4.12 -8.29
C ASN A 19 28.53 3.93 -6.77
N HIS A 20 27.69 4.63 -6.03
CA HIS A 20 27.33 4.22 -4.67
C HIS A 20 25.82 4.37 -4.45
N CYS A 21 25.20 3.24 -4.10
CA CYS A 21 23.80 3.06 -3.69
C CYS A 21 22.78 2.61 -4.77
N ALA A 22 23.12 1.58 -5.54
CA ALA A 22 22.10 0.68 -6.07
C ALA A 22 21.59 -0.21 -4.91
N LYS A 23 20.58 0.25 -4.17
CA LYS A 23 19.84 -0.62 -3.26
C LYS A 23 19.19 -1.74 -4.10
N PRO A 24 19.29 -3.03 -3.72
CA PRO A 24 18.59 -4.09 -4.44
C PRO A 24 17.09 -3.85 -4.25
N TYR A 25 16.43 -3.28 -5.25
CA TYR A 25 14.98 -3.28 -5.27
C TYR A 25 14.56 -4.73 -5.47
N ASN A 26 13.80 -5.24 -4.52
CA ASN A 26 13.12 -6.52 -4.60
C ASN A 26 12.29 -6.54 -5.89
N THR A 27 12.77 -7.25 -6.92
CA THR A 27 12.01 -7.56 -8.12
C THR A 27 10.95 -8.57 -7.75
N ARG A 28 9.82 -8.07 -7.26
CA ARG A 28 8.63 -8.89 -7.03
C ARG A 28 8.07 -9.28 -8.41
N LEU A 29 8.51 -10.45 -8.89
CA LEU A 29 7.93 -11.15 -10.02
C LEU A 29 6.42 -11.29 -9.73
N THR A 30 5.58 -10.66 -10.54
CA THR A 30 4.13 -10.80 -10.39
C THR A 30 3.61 -11.67 -11.52
N TYR A 31 2.99 -12.79 -11.14
CA TYR A 31 2.30 -13.71 -12.03
C TYR A 31 0.98 -13.09 -12.49
N LEU A 32 0.80 -12.95 -13.80
CA LEU A 32 -0.52 -12.84 -14.45
C LEU A 32 -0.48 -13.81 -15.63
N ASP A 33 -1.37 -14.80 -15.61
CA ASP A 33 -1.70 -15.67 -16.75
C ASP A 33 -0.54 -16.43 -17.42
N GLY A 34 0.45 -16.88 -16.64
CA GLY A 34 1.49 -17.81 -17.12
C GLY A 34 2.49 -17.23 -18.12
N ILE A 35 2.44 -15.92 -18.40
CA ILE A 35 3.41 -15.20 -19.22
C ILE A 35 4.27 -14.35 -18.30
N MET A 36 5.59 -14.61 -18.29
CA MET A 36 6.54 -13.80 -17.54
C MET A 36 6.77 -12.49 -18.29
N PHE A 37 6.33 -11.37 -17.70
CA PHE A 37 6.66 -10.04 -18.21
C PHE A 37 7.85 -9.49 -17.44
N ASP A 38 8.95 -9.22 -18.14
CA ASP A 38 10.08 -8.48 -17.59
C ASP A 38 9.64 -7.04 -17.31
N LYS A 39 9.30 -6.79 -16.04
CA LYS A 39 8.93 -5.46 -15.58
C LYS A 39 10.17 -4.57 -15.62
N LYS A 40 10.15 -3.56 -16.50
CA LYS A 40 11.21 -2.55 -16.55
C LYS A 40 11.41 -1.95 -15.18
N THR A 41 12.67 -1.89 -14.78
CA THR A 41 13.08 -1.35 -13.49
C THR A 41 13.02 0.18 -13.56
N LYS A 42 12.95 0.86 -12.41
CA LYS A 42 12.91 2.34 -12.42
C LYS A 42 14.13 2.94 -13.12
N ALA A 43 15.29 2.28 -13.08
CA ALA A 43 16.49 2.74 -13.78
C ALA A 43 16.33 2.60 -15.30
N GLN A 44 15.83 1.46 -15.78
CA GLN A 44 15.57 1.24 -17.20
C GLN A 44 14.54 2.22 -17.75
N ILE A 45 13.47 2.50 -16.99
CA ILE A 45 12.46 3.49 -17.39
C ILE A 45 13.09 4.89 -17.53
N ARG A 46 13.98 5.29 -16.62
CA ARG A 46 14.66 6.59 -16.70
C ARG A 46 15.55 6.70 -17.94
N ALA A 47 16.36 5.67 -18.21
CA ALA A 47 17.23 5.63 -19.38
C ALA A 47 16.43 5.71 -20.70
N GLU A 48 15.30 5.00 -20.77
CA GLU A 48 14.40 5.05 -21.92
C GLU A 48 13.78 6.43 -22.12
N LEU A 49 13.32 7.09 -21.06
CA LEU A 49 12.78 8.44 -21.13
C LEU A 49 13.85 9.45 -21.58
N GLU A 50 15.07 9.35 -21.05
CA GLU A 50 16.19 10.20 -21.48
C GLU A 50 16.50 10.01 -22.97
N GLN A 51 16.53 8.76 -23.44
CA GLN A 51 16.74 8.47 -24.86
C GLN A 51 15.63 9.08 -25.74
N GLN A 52 14.36 8.93 -25.35
CA GLN A 52 13.23 9.51 -26.08
C GLN A 52 13.32 11.04 -26.16
N VAL A 53 13.74 11.70 -25.08
CA VAL A 53 13.97 13.15 -25.06
C VAL A 53 15.11 13.53 -26.01
N GLN A 54 16.23 12.81 -26.00
CA GLN A 54 17.36 13.11 -26.89
C GLN A 54 17.01 12.89 -28.37
N ASP A 55 16.26 11.84 -28.67
CA ASP A 55 15.80 11.55 -30.03
C ASP A 55 14.82 12.64 -30.53
N PHE A 56 13.93 13.11 -29.65
CA PHE A 56 13.04 14.24 -29.92
C PHE A 56 13.81 15.55 -30.20
N LEU A 57 14.81 15.87 -29.37
CA LEU A 57 15.64 17.07 -29.56
C LEU A 57 16.46 16.99 -30.86
N ARG A 58 16.99 15.80 -31.19
CA ARG A 58 17.80 15.58 -32.41
C ARG A 58 16.97 15.65 -33.68
N SER A 59 15.75 15.14 -33.66
CA SER A 59 14.82 15.15 -34.79
C SER A 59 14.16 16.51 -35.02
N GLY A 60 14.38 17.49 -34.13
CA GLY A 60 13.75 18.81 -34.19
C GLY A 60 12.23 18.76 -33.97
N GLY A 61 11.77 17.76 -33.21
CA GLY A 61 10.41 17.22 -33.28
C GLY A 61 9.27 18.20 -32.97
N GLU A 62 8.16 18.01 -33.68
CA GLU A 62 6.86 18.61 -33.39
C GLU A 62 6.13 17.74 -32.34
N VAL A 63 5.68 18.34 -31.23
CA VAL A 63 4.90 17.62 -30.22
C VAL A 63 3.46 17.50 -30.72
N LYS A 64 3.01 16.26 -30.97
CA LYS A 64 1.61 15.99 -31.29
C LYS A 64 0.75 16.20 -30.04
N GLU A 65 -0.09 17.23 -30.06
CA GLU A 65 -1.10 17.44 -29.04
C GLU A 65 -2.22 16.41 -29.23
N ILE A 66 -2.39 15.51 -28.26
CA ILE A 66 -3.51 14.56 -28.23
C ILE A 66 -4.60 15.15 -27.34
N PRO A 67 -5.84 15.33 -27.85
CA PRO A 67 -6.94 15.81 -27.04
C PRO A 67 -7.16 14.94 -25.79
N GLN A 68 -7.44 15.61 -24.66
CA GLN A 68 -7.76 14.93 -23.41
C GLN A 68 -8.93 13.95 -23.60
N GLY A 69 -8.79 12.73 -23.07
CA GLY A 69 -9.82 11.70 -23.16
C GLY A 69 -9.66 10.70 -24.32
N GLN A 70 -8.79 10.95 -25.31
CA GLN A 70 -8.51 9.95 -26.35
C GLN A 70 -7.61 8.79 -25.88
N SER A 71 -6.75 9.02 -24.88
CA SER A 71 -5.77 8.02 -24.42
C SER A 71 -6.34 6.91 -23.53
N GLY A 72 -7.56 7.09 -23.00
CA GLY A 72 -8.15 6.15 -22.05
C GLY A 72 -8.85 4.95 -22.69
N VAL A 73 -9.27 5.08 -23.95
CA VAL A 73 -10.05 4.05 -24.65
C VAL A 73 -9.71 4.08 -26.15
N PRO A 74 -9.03 3.05 -26.70
CA PRO A 74 -8.91 2.94 -28.15
C PRO A 74 -10.31 2.76 -28.76
N HIS A 75 -10.68 3.66 -29.67
CA HIS A 75 -11.88 3.56 -30.53
C HIS A 75 -13.23 3.50 -29.81
N GLY A 76 -13.44 4.29 -28.76
CA GLY A 76 -14.79 4.53 -28.21
C GLY A 76 -15.46 3.30 -27.59
N GLY A 77 -14.68 2.26 -27.27
CA GLY A 77 -15.17 1.12 -26.50
C GLY A 77 -15.68 1.56 -25.12
N LEU A 78 -16.86 1.13 -24.73
CA LEU A 78 -17.34 1.36 -23.36
C LEU A 78 -16.29 0.85 -22.36
N ILE A 79 -15.86 1.70 -21.43
CA ILE A 79 -15.05 1.28 -20.28
C ILE A 79 -15.92 0.28 -19.52
N ARG A 80 -15.72 -1.01 -19.77
CA ARG A 80 -16.40 -2.04 -19.01
C ARG A 80 -15.99 -1.84 -17.56
N PRO A 81 -16.93 -1.63 -16.62
CA PRO A 81 -16.57 -1.55 -15.22
C PRO A 81 -15.87 -2.85 -14.87
N VAL A 82 -14.66 -2.75 -14.33
CA VAL A 82 -13.79 -3.89 -13.96
C VAL A 82 -14.52 -4.92 -13.08
N PHE A 83 -15.59 -4.49 -12.41
CA PHE A 83 -16.40 -5.32 -11.54
C PHE A 83 -17.52 -6.11 -12.24
N ASN A 84 -17.76 -5.89 -13.53
CA ASN A 84 -18.69 -6.69 -14.33
C ASN A 84 -17.90 -7.46 -15.41
N ASP A 85 -17.28 -8.56 -14.99
CA ASP A 85 -16.50 -9.47 -15.84
C ASP A 85 -17.32 -10.17 -16.95
N GLY A 86 -18.58 -9.78 -17.19
CA GLY A 86 -19.50 -10.47 -18.09
C GLY A 86 -19.86 -11.90 -17.65
N LYS A 87 -19.33 -12.36 -16.52
CA LYS A 87 -19.62 -13.66 -15.93
C LYS A 87 -21.03 -13.66 -15.33
N PRO A 88 -21.79 -14.75 -15.45
CA PRO A 88 -23.06 -14.89 -14.76
C PRO A 88 -22.84 -14.80 -13.24
N ARG A 89 -23.84 -14.28 -12.52
CA ARG A 89 -23.78 -14.16 -11.05
C ARG A 89 -23.52 -15.53 -10.43
N GLU A 90 -22.41 -15.66 -9.72
CA GLU A 90 -22.06 -16.87 -9.00
C GLU A 90 -23.07 -17.13 -7.88
N SER A 91 -23.49 -18.39 -7.72
CA SER A 91 -24.34 -18.80 -6.61
C SER A 91 -23.54 -18.80 -5.32
N ARG A 92 -23.93 -17.96 -4.36
CA ARG A 92 -23.29 -17.91 -3.05
C ARG A 92 -23.56 -19.21 -2.27
N THR A 93 -22.52 -19.79 -1.67
CA THR A 93 -22.66 -20.88 -0.71
C THR A 93 -23.33 -20.36 0.58
N PRO A 94 -24.48 -20.88 1.00
CA PRO A 94 -25.11 -20.47 2.26
C PRO A 94 -24.24 -20.92 3.45
N CYS A 95 -23.76 -19.96 4.25
CA CYS A 95 -22.90 -20.21 5.43
C CYS A 95 -23.68 -20.11 6.75
N GLU A 96 -24.97 -20.46 6.75
CA GLU A 96 -25.88 -20.26 7.89
C GLU A 96 -25.38 -20.93 9.18
N GLY A 97 -24.93 -22.19 9.10
CA GLY A 97 -24.40 -22.90 10.28
C GLY A 97 -23.12 -22.27 10.86
N VAL A 98 -22.28 -21.67 10.01
CA VAL A 98 -21.06 -20.96 10.46
C VAL A 98 -21.45 -19.67 11.19
N LEU A 99 -22.44 -18.93 10.67
CA LEU A 99 -22.96 -17.73 11.31
C LEU A 99 -23.56 -18.06 12.69
N GLN A 100 -24.39 -19.09 12.77
CA GLN A 100 -24.96 -19.55 14.04
C GLN A 100 -23.89 -19.91 15.07
N THR A 101 -22.81 -20.55 14.64
CA THR A 101 -21.67 -20.90 15.51
C THR A 101 -20.94 -19.65 16.02
N ILE A 102 -20.74 -18.65 15.15
CA ILE A 102 -20.10 -17.38 15.52
C ILE A 102 -20.96 -16.61 16.52
N ASP A 103 -22.28 -16.55 16.29
CA ASP A 103 -23.22 -15.85 17.15
C ASP A 103 -23.34 -16.50 18.53
N ALA A 104 -23.42 -17.84 18.58
CA ALA A 104 -23.38 -18.59 19.84
C ALA A 104 -22.11 -18.28 20.66
N ARG A 105 -20.95 -18.21 19.99
CA ARG A 105 -19.69 -17.85 20.65
C ARG A 105 -19.70 -16.42 21.19
N ARG A 106 -20.30 -15.48 20.45
CA ARG A 106 -20.40 -14.07 20.87
C ARG A 106 -21.28 -13.94 22.11
N LEU A 107 -22.43 -14.61 22.13
CA LEU A 107 -23.35 -14.63 23.27
C LEU A 107 -22.70 -15.19 24.55
N ILE A 108 -21.89 -16.23 24.43
CA ILE A 108 -21.17 -16.80 25.58
C ILE A 108 -20.13 -15.81 26.12
N LYS A 109 -19.44 -15.08 25.23
CA LYS A 109 -18.41 -14.09 25.61
C LYS A 109 -19.03 -12.84 26.25
N GLU A 110 -20.20 -12.43 25.81
CA GLU A 110 -20.89 -11.21 26.27
C GLU A 110 -21.71 -11.41 27.54
N ARG A 111 -21.97 -12.66 27.97
CA ARG A 111 -22.53 -12.89 29.30
C ARG A 111 -21.57 -12.29 30.32
N PRO A 112 -21.94 -11.20 31.03
CA PRO A 112 -21.11 -10.74 32.12
C PRO A 112 -21.07 -11.92 33.08
N LYS A 113 -19.88 -12.52 33.27
CA LYS A 113 -19.63 -13.39 34.42
C LYS A 113 -20.17 -12.57 35.58
N LEU A 114 -21.27 -13.00 36.19
CA LEU A 114 -21.89 -12.31 37.33
C LEU A 114 -20.73 -12.00 38.26
N ALA A 115 -20.26 -10.75 38.19
CA ALA A 115 -19.06 -10.37 38.89
C ALA A 115 -19.49 -10.54 40.32
N ARG A 116 -18.95 -11.58 40.99
CA ARG A 116 -19.21 -11.87 42.39
C ARG A 116 -19.08 -10.52 43.06
N LYS A 117 -20.19 -9.98 43.57
CA LYS A 117 -20.27 -8.58 44.03
C LYS A 117 -19.04 -8.36 44.90
N LEU A 118 -18.05 -7.65 44.38
CA LEU A 118 -16.84 -7.35 45.13
C LEU A 118 -17.35 -6.58 46.35
N SER A 119 -17.16 -7.16 47.54
CA SER A 119 -17.60 -6.54 48.78
C SER A 119 -16.97 -5.16 48.81
N LYS A 120 -17.80 -4.12 48.77
CA LYS A 120 -17.32 -2.74 48.89
C LYS A 120 -16.83 -2.55 50.32
N PRO A 121 -15.74 -1.80 50.53
CA PRO A 121 -15.26 -1.54 51.87
C PRO A 121 -16.36 -0.86 52.69
N LYS A 122 -16.68 -1.42 53.84
CA LYS A 122 -17.70 -0.89 54.76
C LYS A 122 -17.02 -0.24 55.95
N ARG A 123 -17.48 0.97 56.28
CA ARG A 123 -17.06 1.66 57.49
C ARG A 123 -17.66 0.98 58.71
N LYS A 124 -16.82 0.51 59.62
CA LYS A 124 -17.20 -0.07 60.91
C LYS A 124 -16.62 0.79 62.03
N VAL A 125 -17.45 1.14 63.00
CA VAL A 125 -17.02 1.84 64.22
C VAL A 125 -16.68 0.79 65.26
N ILE A 126 -15.48 0.88 65.84
CA ILE A 126 -15.04 0.02 66.95
C ILE A 126 -15.43 0.72 68.25
N TYR A 127 -16.13 -0.02 69.11
CA TYR A 127 -16.58 0.45 70.41
C TYR A 127 -15.73 -0.19 71.52
N ASP A 128 -15.41 0.58 72.56
CA ASP A 128 -14.75 0.08 73.77
C ASP A 128 -15.69 -0.80 74.60
N ASP A 129 -15.16 -1.45 75.64
CA ASP A 129 -15.91 -2.27 76.61
C ASP A 129 -17.05 -1.47 77.30
N PHE A 130 -16.99 -0.14 77.26
CA PHE A 130 -18.02 0.79 77.75
C PHE A 130 -18.96 1.34 76.66
N GLY A 131 -18.83 0.91 75.40
CA GLY A 131 -19.71 1.30 74.30
C GLY A 131 -19.41 2.66 73.67
N GLU A 132 -18.31 3.32 74.06
CA GLU A 132 -17.87 4.57 73.44
C GLU A 132 -17.13 4.30 72.11
N PRO A 133 -17.40 5.06 71.05
CA PRO A 133 -16.73 4.85 69.76
C PRO A 133 -15.28 5.33 69.81
N ILE A 134 -14.33 4.40 69.70
CA ILE A 134 -12.89 4.72 69.73
C ILE A 134 -12.40 5.16 68.34
N ARG A 135 -12.72 4.38 67.30
CA ARG A 135 -12.23 4.65 65.94
C ARG A 135 -13.08 4.03 64.84
N GLU A 136 -13.00 4.62 63.65
CA GLU A 136 -13.61 4.08 62.44
C GLU A 136 -12.56 3.32 61.61
N VAL A 137 -12.88 2.10 61.20
CA VAL A 137 -12.05 1.24 60.35
C VAL A 137 -12.84 0.87 59.10
N TRP A 138 -12.15 0.84 57.96
CA TRP A 138 -12.70 0.39 56.69
C TRP A 138 -12.29 -1.07 56.43
N GLU A 139 -13.26 -1.95 56.18
CA GLU A 139 -13.06 -3.37 55.83
C GLU A 139 -13.67 -3.70 54.46
#